data_AF-A0A968M7B2-F1
#
_entry.id   AF-A0A968M7B2-F1
#
_cell.length_a   1.000
_cell.length_b   1.000
_cell.length_c   1.000
_cell.angle_alpha   90.00
_cell.angle_beta   90.00
_cell.angle_gamma   90.00
#
_symmetry.space_group_name_H-M   'P 1'
#
loop_
_entity.id
_entity.type
_entity.pdbx_description
1 polymer ?
#
loop_
_entity_poly.entity_id
_entity_poly.type
_entity_poly.pdbx_seq_one_letter_code
_entity_poly.pdbx_strand_id
1 'polypeptide(L)'
;MHLVQGIIMVSLSNGSTFLTQLYLPVPDIASRSASLVAEDFLEINLGYAIAGFLFFSAIAHFVTILPGVHKWYLKNLKKEINLIRWWEYALSSSLMIVVVAALSFVQDAMTLMLIFVKT
;
A
#
# COMPACT_ATOMS: atom_id res chain seq x y z
N MET A 1 13.86 9.95 -10.95
CA MET A 1 14.62 9.38 -9.81
C MET A 1 13.90 8.20 -9.16
N HIS A 2 12.59 8.30 -8.86
CA HIS A 2 11.82 7.24 -8.19
C HIS A 2 11.93 5.84 -8.82
N LEU A 3 11.90 5.74 -10.16
CA LEU A 3 12.04 4.45 -10.87
C LEU A 3 13.36 3.74 -10.52
N VAL A 4 14.48 4.47 -10.56
CA VAL A 4 15.81 3.92 -10.28
C VAL A 4 15.91 3.50 -8.82
N GLN A 5 15.38 4.31 -7.90
CA GLN A 5 15.32 3.96 -6.47
C GLN A 5 14.49 2.69 -6.24
N GLY A 6 13.33 2.56 -6.88
CA GLY A 6 12.49 1.38 -6.78
C GLY A 6 13.19 0.12 -7.28
N ILE A 7 13.88 0.20 -8.42
CA ILE A 7 14.68 -0.91 -8.96
C ILE A 7 15.78 -1.31 -7.99
N ILE A 8 16.56 -0.34 -7.49
CA ILE A 8 17.63 -0.59 -6.52
C ILE A 8 17.05 -1.26 -5.27
N MET A 9 15.89 -0.81 -4.79
CA MET A 9 15.26 -1.40 -3.61
C MET A 9 14.90 -2.87 -3.84
N VAL A 10 14.26 -3.19 -4.98
CA VAL A 10 13.93 -4.58 -5.32
C VAL A 10 15.18 -5.44 -5.43
N SER A 11 16.25 -4.94 -6.05
CA SER A 11 17.50 -5.68 -6.22
C SER A 11 18.27 -5.91 -4.93
N LEU A 12 18.19 -4.98 -3.97
CA LEU A 12 18.88 -5.07 -2.68
C LEU A 12 18.00 -5.62 -1.55
N SER A 13 16.71 -5.84 -1.80
CA SER A 13 15.78 -6.34 -0.80
C SER A 13 16.20 -7.73 -0.35
N ASN A 14 16.37 -7.90 0.95
CA ASN A 14 16.58 -9.20 1.54
C ASN A 14 15.23 -9.86 1.84
N GLY A 15 15.22 -11.16 2.13
CA GLY A 15 14.01 -11.95 2.40
C GLY A 15 13.25 -11.57 3.69
N SER A 16 13.34 -10.32 4.16
CA SER A 16 12.56 -9.82 5.30
C SER A 16 11.09 -9.76 4.92
N THR A 17 10.34 -10.72 5.45
CA THR A 17 8.91 -10.85 5.24
C THR A 17 8.12 -10.50 6.49
N PHE A 18 6.90 -10.03 6.24
CA PHE A 18 5.91 -9.68 7.24
C PHE A 18 4.69 -10.55 7.00
N LEU A 19 4.23 -11.24 8.04
CA LEU A 19 3.08 -12.13 7.97
C LEU A 19 1.84 -11.39 8.46
N THR A 20 0.81 -11.38 7.62
CA THR A 20 -0.52 -10.88 7.98
C THR A 20 -1.40 -12.04 8.39
N GLN A 21 -2.33 -11.78 9.30
CA GLN A 21 -3.19 -12.79 9.91
C GLN A 21 -4.66 -12.42 9.74
N LEU A 22 -5.51 -13.44 9.63
CA LEU A 22 -6.95 -13.31 9.71
C LEU A 22 -7.43 -13.89 11.04
N TYR A 23 -8.24 -13.13 11.77
CA TYR A 23 -8.82 -13.59 13.03
C TYR A 23 -10.19 -14.20 12.77
N LEU A 24 -10.26 -15.53 12.78
CA LEU A 24 -11.48 -16.28 12.50
C LEU A 24 -12.17 -16.72 13.79
N PRO A 25 -13.50 -16.56 13.90
CA PRO A 25 -14.24 -17.05 15.05
C PRO A 25 -14.41 -18.58 14.96
N VAL A 26 -13.92 -19.28 15.98
CA VAL A 26 -14.12 -20.72 16.16
C VAL A 26 -15.17 -20.91 17.26
N PRO A 27 -16.36 -21.45 16.92
CA PRO A 27 -17.44 -21.62 17.88
C PRO A 27 -17.16 -22.79 18.84
N ASP A 28 -17.41 -22.58 20.12
CA ASP A 28 -17.48 -23.62 21.15
C ASP A 28 -18.93 -23.83 21.58
N ILE A 29 -19.47 -24.99 21.18
CA ILE A 29 -20.86 -25.38 21.39
C ILE A 29 -21.15 -25.63 22.88
N ALA A 30 -20.16 -26.12 23.64
CA ALA A 30 -20.34 -26.47 25.04
C ALA A 30 -20.48 -25.22 25.92
N SER A 31 -19.65 -24.20 25.67
CA SER A 31 -19.67 -22.93 26.41
C SER A 31 -20.59 -21.87 25.81
N ARG A 32 -21.20 -22.10 24.64
CA ARG A 32 -21.96 -21.12 23.86
C ARG A 32 -21.16 -19.83 23.60
N SER A 33 -19.88 -19.98 23.34
CA SER A 33 -18.96 -18.86 23.09
C SER A 33 -18.20 -19.07 21.78
N ALA A 34 -17.46 -18.05 21.35
CA ALA A 34 -16.54 -18.15 20.22
C ALA A 34 -15.19 -17.57 20.63
N SER A 35 -14.12 -18.23 20.24
CA SER A 35 -12.76 -17.72 20.39
C SER A 35 -12.22 -17.29 19.04
N LEU A 36 -11.34 -16.29 19.01
CA LEU A 36 -10.66 -15.86 17.79
C LEU A 36 -9.35 -16.63 17.67
N VAL A 37 -9.15 -17.28 16.52
CA VAL A 37 -7.90 -17.93 16.16
C VAL A 37 -7.25 -17.13 15.03
N ALA A 38 -5.97 -16.81 15.19
CA ALA A 38 -5.18 -16.17 14.14
C ALA A 38 -4.71 -17.22 13.15
N GLU A 39 -5.06 -17.03 11.89
CA GLU A 39 -4.64 -17.85 10.75
C GLU A 39 -3.74 -17.00 9.85
N ASP A 40 -2.62 -17.57 9.39
CA ASP A 40 -1.73 -16.89 8.48
C ASP A 40 -2.42 -16.67 7.12
N PHE A 41 -2.48 -15.42 6.69
CA PHE A 41 -3.24 -15.02 5.50
C PHE A 41 -2.33 -14.72 4.31
N LEU A 42 -1.36 -13.82 4.50
CA LEU A 42 -0.47 -13.38 3.43
C LEU A 42 0.90 -13.00 3.99
N GLU A 43 1.94 -13.50 3.34
CA GLU A 43 3.33 -13.13 3.59
C GLU A 43 3.77 -12.06 2.59
N ILE A 44 4.19 -10.89 3.10
CA ILE A 44 4.56 -9.73 2.30
C ILE A 44 6.04 -9.44 2.51
N ASN A 45 6.83 -9.37 1.43
CA ASN A 45 8.19 -8.83 1.53
C ASN A 45 8.12 -7.30 1.74
N LEU A 46 8.58 -6.82 2.89
CA LEU A 46 8.52 -5.40 3.24
C LEU A 46 9.29 -4.55 2.23
N GLY A 47 10.39 -5.08 1.70
CA GLY A 47 11.14 -4.38 0.70
C GLY A 47 10.36 -4.18 -0.61
N TYR A 48 9.62 -5.18 -1.06
CA TYR A 48 8.77 -5.03 -2.24
C TYR A 48 7.62 -4.05 -1.98
N ALA A 49 7.05 -4.03 -0.77
CA ALA A 49 6.05 -3.04 -0.39
C ALA A 49 6.61 -1.61 -0.43
N ILE A 50 7.83 -1.39 0.08
CA ILE A 50 8.56 -0.12 0.01
C ILE A 50 8.86 0.25 -1.45
N ALA A 51 9.30 -0.69 -2.28
CA ALA A 51 9.51 -0.41 -3.71
C ALA A 51 8.19 0.02 -4.41
N GLY A 52 7.05 -0.51 -3.96
CA GLY A 52 5.72 -0.17 -4.47
C GLY A 52 5.41 1.32 -4.46
N PHE A 53 5.71 2.05 -3.37
CA PHE A 53 5.43 3.50 -3.31
C PHE A 53 6.29 4.28 -4.32
N LEU A 54 7.55 3.88 -4.51
CA LEU A 54 8.46 4.49 -5.48
C LEU A 54 7.95 4.27 -6.91
N PHE A 55 7.43 3.08 -7.18
CA PHE A 55 6.85 2.79 -8.49
C PHE A 55 5.56 3.54 -8.75
N PHE A 56 4.66 3.70 -7.77
CA PHE A 56 3.47 4.54 -7.94
C PHE A 56 3.85 5.99 -8.29
N SER A 57 4.84 6.56 -7.60
CA SER A 57 5.32 7.91 -7.91
C SER A 57 5.97 7.98 -9.29
N ALA A 58 6.79 6.99 -9.66
CA ALA A 58 7.37 6.90 -11.00
C ALA A 58 6.29 6.85 -12.10
N ILE A 59 5.25 6.02 -11.91
CA ILE A 59 4.11 5.90 -12.83
C ILE A 59 3.38 7.23 -12.94
N ALA A 60 3.11 7.93 -11.84
CA ALA A 60 2.43 9.23 -11.88
C ALA A 60 3.21 10.25 -12.74
N HIS A 61 4.53 10.29 -12.62
CA HIS A 61 5.37 11.14 -13.47
C HIS A 61 5.30 10.72 -14.95
N PHE A 62 5.37 9.43 -15.26
CA PHE A 62 5.25 8.93 -16.63
C PHE A 62 3.88 9.25 -17.23
N VAL A 63 2.80 9.05 -16.47
CA VAL A 63 1.43 9.35 -16.90
C VAL A 63 1.26 10.84 -17.19
N THR A 64 1.84 11.72 -16.37
CA THR A 64 1.74 13.18 -16.52
C THR A 64 2.33 13.70 -17.85
N ILE A 65 3.35 13.02 -18.39
CA ILE A 65 4.01 13.44 -19.64
C ILE A 65 3.39 12.81 -20.90
N LEU A 66 2.44 11.88 -20.77
CA LEU A 66 1.78 11.27 -21.93
C LEU A 66 1.05 12.33 -22.76
N PRO A 67 1.15 12.31 -24.10
CA PRO A 67 0.71 13.42 -24.96
C PRO A 67 -0.78 13.78 -24.84
N GLY A 68 -1.64 12.81 -24.52
CA GLY A 68 -3.07 13.04 -24.24
C GLY A 68 -3.34 13.57 -22.83
N VAL A 69 -2.66 13.02 -21.83
CA VAL A 69 -2.84 13.35 -20.41
C VAL A 69 -2.22 14.70 -20.09
N HIS A 70 -1.07 15.03 -20.68
CA HIS A 70 -0.33 16.25 -20.41
C HIS A 70 -1.14 17.52 -20.73
N LYS A 71 -1.88 17.53 -21.85
CA LYS A 71 -2.77 18.65 -22.20
C LYS A 71 -3.91 18.81 -21.20
N TRP A 72 -4.51 17.70 -20.77
CA TRP A 72 -5.55 17.70 -19.73
C TRP A 72 -4.99 18.16 -18.39
N TYR A 73 -3.79 17.71 -18.02
CA TYR A 73 -3.08 18.11 -16.81
C TYR A 73 -2.84 19.62 -16.76
N LEU A 74 -2.28 20.21 -17.83
CA LEU A 74 -2.06 21.66 -17.94
C LEU A 74 -3.38 22.46 -17.86
N LYS A 75 -4.47 21.96 -18.44
CA LYS A 75 -5.79 22.59 -18.35
C LYS A 75 -6.31 22.65 -16.91
N ASN A 76 -6.08 21.61 -16.12
CA ASN A 76 -6.47 21.58 -14.70
C ASN A 76 -5.54 22.44 -13.84
N LEU A 77 -4.24 22.48 -14.16
CA LEU A 77 -3.29 23.37 -13.48
C LEU A 77 -3.64 24.85 -13.63
N LYS A 78 -4.17 25.27 -14.79
CA LYS A 78 -4.69 26.64 -14.99
C LYS A 78 -5.88 26.99 -14.09
N LYS A 79 -6.52 25.98 -13.50
CA LYS A 79 -7.58 26.12 -12.50
C LYS A 79 -7.06 25.88 -11.08
N GLU A 80 -5.75 25.82 -10.89
CA GLU A 80 -5.08 25.53 -9.61
C GLU A 80 -5.36 24.12 -9.06
N ILE A 81 -5.76 23.18 -9.91
CA ILE A 81 -6.07 21.80 -9.50
C ILE A 81 -5.03 20.83 -10.09
N ASN A 82 -4.42 20.01 -9.23
CA ASN A 82 -3.54 18.91 -9.65
C ASN A 82 -4.13 17.55 -9.29
N LEU A 83 -5.02 17.02 -10.14
CA LEU A 83 -5.69 15.73 -9.94
C LEU A 83 -4.74 14.53 -9.91
N ILE A 84 -3.70 14.55 -10.76
CA ILE A 84 -2.73 13.44 -10.83
C ILE A 84 -2.02 13.26 -9.49
N ARG A 85 -1.67 14.37 -8.83
CA ARG A 85 -1.07 14.35 -7.49
C ARG A 85 -2.00 13.71 -6.46
N TRP A 86 -3.28 14.07 -6.45
CA TRP A 86 -4.24 13.49 -5.50
C TRP A 86 -4.41 11.98 -5.71
N TRP A 87 -4.42 11.53 -6.96
CA TRP A 87 -4.53 10.10 -7.28
C TRP A 87 -3.28 9.32 -6.90
N GLU A 88 -2.09 9.88 -7.15
CA GLU A 88 -0.83 9.29 -6.70
C GLU A 88 -0.78 9.19 -5.18
N TYR A 89 -1.11 10.29 -4.48
CA TYR A 89 -1.05 10.33 -3.03
C TYR A 89 -2.01 9.32 -2.41
N ALA A 90 -3.25 9.24 -2.87
CA ALA A 90 -4.24 8.29 -2.36
C ALA A 90 -3.81 6.81 -2.48
N LEU A 91 -2.85 6.46 -3.35
CA LEU A 91 -2.29 5.11 -3.41
C LEU A 91 -0.95 5.02 -2.67
N SER A 92 -0.07 5.99 -2.88
CA SER A 92 1.30 6.00 -2.36
C SER A 92 1.33 6.20 -0.84
N SER A 93 0.60 7.19 -0.30
CA SER A 93 0.55 7.44 1.15
C SER A 93 -0.19 6.34 1.89
N SER A 94 -1.20 5.75 1.26
CA SER A 94 -1.99 4.66 1.85
C SER A 94 -1.16 3.39 1.95
N LEU A 95 -0.34 3.08 0.93
CA LEU A 95 0.65 2.01 1.04
C LEU A 95 1.73 2.33 2.09
N MET A 96 2.22 3.57 2.14
CA MET A 96 3.24 3.98 3.10
C MET A 96 2.76 3.78 4.55
N ILE A 97 1.53 4.17 4.86
CA ILE A 97 1.01 4.02 6.22
C ILE A 97 0.76 2.55 6.60
N VAL A 98 0.37 1.71 5.63
CA VAL A 98 0.29 0.25 5.83
C VAL A 98 1.66 -0.33 6.18
N VAL A 99 2.72 0.10 5.49
CA VAL A 99 4.10 -0.34 5.80
C VAL A 99 4.51 0.11 7.21
N VAL A 100 4.22 1.36 7.60
CA VAL A 100 4.50 1.86 8.96
C VAL A 100 3.73 1.06 10.02
N ALA A 101 2.47 0.72 9.77
CA ALA A 101 1.66 -0.10 10.66
C ALA A 101 2.24 -1.52 10.80
N ALA A 102 2.66 -2.14 9.69
CA ALA A 102 3.31 -3.44 9.69
C ALA A 102 4.63 -3.43 10.48
N LEU A 103 5.45 -2.38 10.31
CA LEU A 103 6.68 -2.18 11.11
C LEU A 103 6.40 -1.96 12.61
N SER A 104 5.19 -1.52 12.94
CA SER A 104 4.70 -1.37 14.32
C SER A 104 4.01 -2.64 14.84
N PHE A 105 4.21 -3.77 14.17
CA PHE A 105 3.66 -5.10 14.50
C PHE A 105 2.12 -5.22 14.40
N VAL A 106 1.46 -4.39 13.58
CA VAL A 106 0.03 -4.57 13.26
C VAL A 106 -0.12 -5.67 12.21
N GLN A 107 -0.44 -6.89 12.65
CA GLN A 107 -0.50 -8.09 11.79
C GLN A 107 -1.90 -8.43 11.27
N ASP A 108 -2.97 -7.90 11.85
CA ASP A 108 -4.34 -8.17 11.39
C ASP A 108 -4.59 -7.62 9.99
N ALA A 109 -4.90 -8.51 9.03
CA ALA A 109 -5.09 -8.19 7.63
C ALA A 109 -6.27 -7.22 7.42
N MET A 110 -7.35 -7.36 8.21
CA MET A 110 -8.52 -6.49 8.09
C MET A 110 -8.21 -5.08 8.59
N THR A 111 -7.48 -4.95 9.70
CA THR A 111 -6.99 -3.67 10.21
C THR A 111 -6.08 -2.97 9.20
N LEU A 112 -5.13 -3.69 8.60
CA LEU A 112 -4.26 -3.12 7.56
C LEU A 112 -5.05 -2.66 6.33
N MET A 113 -6.06 -3.42 5.90
CA MET A 113 -6.97 -3.01 4.81
C MET A 113 -7.75 -1.75 5.17
N LEU A 114 -8.28 -1.64 6.39
CA LEU A 114 -8.99 -0.45 6.85
C LEU A 114 -8.08 0.78 6.91
N ILE A 115 -6.83 0.61 7.36
CA ILE A 115 -5.81 1.66 7.36
C ILE A 115 -5.55 2.15 5.93
N PHE A 116 -5.46 1.23 4.95
CA PHE A 116 -5.27 1.57 3.55
C PHE A 116 -6.44 2.40 2.99
N VAL A 117 -7.67 1.93 3.17
CA VAL A 117 -8.87 2.59 2.60
C VAL A 117 -9.16 3.95 3.22
N LYS A 118 -8.81 4.13 4.50
CA LYS A 118 -9.07 5.38 5.23
C LYS A 118 -8.10 6.52 4.87
N THR A 119 -6.96 6.20 4.26
CA THR A 119 -5.88 7.15 3.96
C THR A 119 -6.03 7.69 2.55
#